data_AF-A0A4Q2ZRM5-F1
#
_entry.id   AF-A0A4Q2ZRM5-F1
#
_cell.length_a   1.000
_cell.length_b   1.000
_cell.length_c   1.000
_cell.angle_alpha   90.00
_cell.angle_beta   90.00
_cell.angle_gamma   90.00
#
_symmetry.space_group_name_H-M   'P 1'
#
loop_
_entity.id
_entity.type
_entity.pdbx_description
1 polymer ?
#
loop_
_entity_poly.entity_id
_entity_poly.type
_entity_poly.pdbx_seq_one_letter_code
_entity_poly.pdbx_strand_id
1 'polypeptide(L)'
;MKKAYLFIAAVSMFAIGCDKIEDLAKIEKDLDFTQTVDVPGLPNGADSLAQGQVVRGDFPIMAIETKSKEFLEGEGSAANPDAVEHVKLSKFKASVLMPANGDFDYVDSIYVFLSAKGLSEIKIASKTSVAKGSKSIDFDCNSDNLKEYFLKDTMYVRMGGKFVGAPDSGSRLEIKPTFNVKANLLKAAK
;
A
#
# COMPACT_ATOMS: atom_id res chain seq x y z
N MET A 1 3.67 -16.14 -68.27
CA MET A 1 4.43 -15.56 -67.14
C MET A 1 3.71 -14.27 -66.72
N LYS A 2 2.98 -14.23 -65.59
CA LYS A 2 2.44 -12.98 -64.96
C LYS A 2 1.50 -13.19 -63.75
N LYS A 3 1.09 -14.41 -63.40
CA LYS A 3 0.08 -14.64 -62.34
C LYS A 3 0.62 -15.05 -60.96
N ALA A 4 1.93 -15.14 -60.76
CA ALA A 4 2.52 -15.67 -59.53
C ALA A 4 2.93 -14.62 -58.48
N TYR A 5 2.90 -13.32 -58.82
CA TYR A 5 3.46 -12.27 -57.94
C TYR A 5 2.45 -11.57 -57.02
N LEU A 6 1.16 -11.95 -57.06
CA LEU A 6 0.10 -11.24 -56.33
C LEU A 6 -0.23 -11.82 -54.93
N PHE A 7 0.42 -12.91 -54.51
CA PHE A 7 0.16 -13.54 -53.21
C PHE A 7 1.22 -13.29 -52.12
N ILE A 8 2.35 -12.66 -52.45
CA ILE A 8 3.46 -12.45 -51.50
C ILE A 8 3.35 -11.10 -50.75
N ALA A 9 2.51 -10.18 -51.21
CA ALA A 9 2.35 -8.86 -50.56
C ALA A 9 1.37 -8.86 -49.35
N ALA A 10 0.58 -9.92 -49.13
CA ALA A 10 -0.44 -9.94 -48.08
C ALA A 10 0.03 -10.51 -46.73
N VAL A 11 1.18 -11.18 -46.67
CA VAL A 11 1.68 -11.86 -45.45
C VAL A 11 2.73 -11.01 -44.71
N SER A 12 3.27 -9.97 -45.33
CA SER A 12 4.34 -9.12 -44.77
C SER A 12 3.88 -8.09 -43.73
N MET A 13 2.57 -7.91 -43.48
CA MET A 13 2.07 -6.86 -42.56
C MET A 13 1.90 -7.29 -41.09
N PHE A 14 2.14 -8.56 -40.73
CA PHE A 14 1.90 -9.02 -39.35
C PHE A 14 3.10 -8.92 -38.39
N ALA A 15 4.31 -8.55 -38.85
CA ALA A 15 5.52 -8.68 -38.04
C ALA A 15 5.95 -7.45 -37.22
N ILE A 16 5.27 -6.30 -37.34
CA ILE A 16 5.71 -5.03 -36.72
C ILE A 16 4.85 -4.65 -35.48
N GLY A 17 3.94 -5.53 -35.05
CA GLY A 17 2.92 -5.21 -34.05
C GLY A 17 3.17 -5.65 -32.61
N CYS A 18 4.04 -6.64 -32.35
CA CYS A 18 4.08 -7.30 -31.03
C CYS A 18 4.38 -6.35 -29.87
N ASP A 19 5.44 -5.55 -29.95
CA ASP A 19 5.87 -4.73 -28.81
C ASP A 19 4.83 -3.67 -28.40
N LYS A 20 4.07 -3.13 -29.36
CA LYS A 20 3.02 -2.14 -29.08
C LYS A 20 1.74 -2.78 -28.53
N ILE A 21 1.48 -4.04 -28.84
CA ILE A 21 0.33 -4.77 -28.29
C ILE A 21 0.57 -5.10 -26.82
N GLU A 22 1.81 -5.36 -26.42
CA GLU A 22 2.15 -5.62 -25.02
C GLU A 22 1.93 -4.41 -24.11
N ASP A 23 2.19 -3.19 -24.59
CA ASP A 23 1.92 -1.97 -23.83
C ASP A 23 0.41 -1.67 -23.68
N LEU A 24 -0.42 -2.09 -24.64
CA LEU A 24 -1.88 -1.92 -24.57
C LEU A 24 -2.54 -2.84 -23.53
N ALA A 25 -1.86 -3.91 -23.11
CA ALA A 25 -2.37 -4.86 -22.14
C ALA A 25 -1.85 -4.62 -20.71
N LYS A 26 -1.05 -3.57 -20.51
CA LYS A 26 -0.60 -3.15 -19.18
C LYS A 26 -1.67 -2.28 -18.54
N ILE A 27 -2.03 -2.65 -17.32
CA ILE A 27 -2.92 -1.87 -16.46
C ILE A 27 -2.15 -1.36 -15.26
N GLU A 28 -2.52 -0.16 -14.80
CA GLU A 28 -2.01 0.45 -13.58
C GLU A 28 -3.20 1.03 -12.82
N LYS A 29 -3.43 0.56 -11.59
CA LYS A 29 -4.58 0.94 -10.78
C LYS A 29 -4.16 1.24 -9.35
N ASP A 30 -4.71 2.32 -8.81
CA ASP A 30 -4.62 2.63 -7.38
C ASP A 30 -5.76 1.92 -6.63
N LEU A 31 -5.40 1.17 -5.59
CA LEU A 31 -6.31 0.51 -4.67
C LEU A 31 -6.24 1.23 -3.33
N ASP A 32 -7.31 1.98 -3.03
CA ASP A 32 -7.45 2.71 -1.78
C ASP A 32 -8.12 1.84 -0.71
N PHE A 33 -7.53 1.81 0.48
CA PHE A 33 -8.11 1.18 1.64
C PHE A 33 -8.37 2.23 2.71
N THR A 34 -9.30 1.96 3.63
CA THR A 34 -9.57 2.82 4.78
C THR A 34 -9.78 1.94 5.99
N GLN A 35 -9.07 2.25 7.07
CA GLN A 35 -9.17 1.58 8.36
C GLN A 35 -9.29 2.63 9.46
N THR A 36 -10.02 2.29 10.52
CA THR A 36 -10.03 3.09 11.75
C THR A 36 -9.26 2.33 12.81
N VAL A 37 -8.33 3.02 13.48
CA VAL A 37 -7.52 2.43 14.54
C VAL A 37 -7.62 3.28 15.81
N ASP A 38 -7.77 2.62 16.95
CA ASP A 38 -7.69 3.27 18.24
C ASP A 38 -6.23 3.60 18.55
N VAL A 39 -5.98 4.82 19.03
CA VAL A 39 -4.65 5.18 19.52
C VAL A 39 -4.45 4.50 20.86
N PRO A 40 -3.39 3.67 21.02
CA PRO A 40 -3.15 2.99 22.28
C PRO A 40 -2.82 4.02 23.37
N GLY A 41 -3.26 3.74 24.59
CA GLY A 41 -2.70 4.41 25.76
C GLY A 41 -1.20 4.12 25.88
N LEU A 42 -0.46 4.98 26.58
CA LEU A 42 0.97 4.76 26.80
C LEU A 42 1.20 3.47 27.62
N PRO A 43 2.31 2.74 27.35
CA PRO A 43 2.72 1.60 28.17
C PRO A 43 2.70 1.92 29.67
N ASN A 44 2.22 0.97 30.47
CA ASN A 44 2.07 1.05 31.93
C ASN A 44 1.01 2.06 32.45
N GLY A 45 0.08 2.51 31.61
CA GLY A 45 -0.96 3.46 32.06
C GLY A 45 -0.36 4.79 32.51
N ALA A 46 0.76 5.19 31.90
CA ALA A 46 1.35 6.49 32.14
C ALA A 46 0.38 7.58 31.63
N ASP A 47 -0.48 8.08 32.51
CA ASP A 47 -1.42 9.17 32.24
C ASP A 47 -0.68 10.48 31.88
N SER A 48 0.63 10.55 32.12
CA SER A 48 1.49 11.62 31.65
C SER A 48 2.92 11.11 31.41
N LEU A 49 3.57 11.62 30.37
CA LEU A 49 5.02 11.54 30.21
C LEU A 49 5.64 12.72 30.96
N ALA A 50 6.62 12.45 31.84
CA ALA A 50 7.40 13.53 32.42
C ALA A 50 8.16 14.27 31.31
N GLN A 51 8.43 15.56 31.50
CA GLN A 51 9.16 16.36 30.51
C GLN A 51 10.48 15.67 30.10
N GLY A 52 10.66 15.46 28.80
CA GLY A 52 11.84 14.83 28.22
C GLY A 52 11.78 13.30 28.12
N GLN A 53 10.70 12.65 28.58
CA GLN A 53 10.51 11.22 28.38
C GLN A 53 10.02 10.90 26.97
N VAL A 54 10.57 9.84 26.40
CA VAL A 54 10.19 9.29 25.10
C VAL A 54 9.84 7.83 25.29
N VAL A 55 8.67 7.43 24.82
CA VAL A 55 8.20 6.04 24.90
C VAL A 55 7.99 5.47 23.50
N ARG A 56 8.37 4.21 23.30
CA ARG A 56 8.06 3.47 22.08
C ARG A 56 6.83 2.61 22.34
N GLY A 57 5.88 2.65 21.41
CA GLY A 57 4.66 1.87 21.49
C GLY A 57 4.16 1.49 20.11
N ASP A 58 3.41 0.40 20.05
CA ASP A 58 2.77 -0.06 18.82
C ASP A 58 1.27 0.20 18.87
N PHE A 59 0.72 0.63 17.73
CA PHE A 59 -0.72 0.68 17.50
C PHE A 59 -1.26 -0.74 17.30
N PRO A 60 -2.58 -0.96 17.49
CA PRO A 60 -3.23 -2.19 17.09
C PRO A 60 -2.89 -2.56 15.64
N ILE A 61 -2.62 -3.85 15.41
CA ILE A 61 -2.34 -4.37 14.06
C ILE A 61 -3.62 -4.32 13.23
N MET A 62 -3.53 -3.77 12.02
CA MET A 62 -4.63 -3.71 11.06
C MET A 62 -4.50 -4.83 10.03
N ALA A 63 -5.59 -5.55 9.80
CA ALA A 63 -5.68 -6.53 8.72
C ALA A 63 -6.31 -5.87 7.47
N ILE A 64 -5.67 -6.03 6.32
CA ILE A 64 -6.16 -5.57 5.02
C ILE A 64 -6.37 -6.80 4.15
N GLU A 65 -7.64 -7.12 3.87
CA GLU A 65 -8.00 -8.12 2.86
C GLU A 65 -7.64 -7.57 1.48
N THR A 66 -6.74 -8.26 0.77
CA THR A 66 -6.24 -7.80 -0.53
C THR A 66 -7.24 -8.10 -1.64
N LYS A 67 -7.93 -9.25 -1.52
CA LYS A 67 -8.81 -9.82 -2.57
C LYS A 67 -8.11 -9.82 -3.93
N SER A 68 -6.82 -10.15 -3.93
CA SER A 68 -5.96 -10.05 -5.11
C SER A 68 -6.41 -10.98 -6.23
N LYS A 69 -6.97 -12.13 -5.89
CA LYS A 69 -7.57 -13.05 -6.85
C LYS A 69 -8.77 -12.44 -7.56
N GLU A 70 -9.73 -11.89 -6.81
CA GLU A 70 -10.93 -11.25 -7.34
C GLU A 70 -10.59 -10.00 -8.16
N PHE A 71 -9.60 -9.22 -7.70
CA PHE A 71 -9.04 -8.11 -8.46
C PHE A 71 -8.54 -8.59 -9.82
N LEU A 72 -7.71 -9.64 -9.84
CA LEU A 72 -7.14 -10.19 -11.06
C LEU A 72 -8.20 -10.79 -12.01
N GLU A 73 -9.22 -11.45 -11.48
CA GLU A 73 -10.38 -11.91 -12.27
C GLU A 73 -11.15 -10.74 -12.88
N GLY A 74 -11.44 -9.70 -12.08
CA GLY A 74 -12.16 -8.51 -12.52
C GLY A 74 -11.42 -7.72 -13.62
N GLU A 75 -10.09 -7.73 -13.59
CA GLU A 75 -9.25 -7.10 -14.62
C GLU A 75 -8.97 -8.02 -15.83
N GLY A 76 -9.54 -9.22 -15.88
CA GLY A 76 -9.45 -10.10 -17.05
C GLY A 76 -8.18 -10.96 -17.13
N SER A 77 -7.45 -11.12 -16.02
CA SER A 77 -6.25 -11.96 -15.94
C SER A 77 -6.51 -13.40 -15.45
N ALA A 78 -7.77 -13.84 -15.41
CA ALA A 78 -8.14 -15.19 -14.98
C ALA A 78 -7.50 -15.63 -13.64
N ALA A 79 -7.41 -14.70 -12.67
CA ALA A 79 -6.76 -14.92 -11.37
C ALA A 79 -5.26 -15.28 -11.45
N ASN A 80 -4.56 -15.04 -12.57
CA ASN A 80 -3.16 -15.42 -12.71
C ASN A 80 -2.23 -14.44 -11.93
N PRO A 81 -1.55 -14.89 -10.85
CA PRO A 81 -0.66 -14.04 -10.05
C PRO A 81 0.56 -13.52 -10.82
N ASP A 82 0.96 -14.18 -11.91
CA ASP A 82 2.08 -13.76 -12.76
C ASP A 82 1.74 -12.55 -13.64
N ALA A 83 0.45 -12.24 -13.78
CA ALA A 83 -0.01 -11.01 -14.41
C ALA A 83 0.42 -9.77 -13.61
N VAL A 84 0.50 -9.85 -12.27
CA VAL A 84 1.00 -8.73 -11.46
C VAL A 84 2.50 -8.56 -11.69
N GLU A 85 2.94 -7.39 -12.15
CA GLU A 85 4.36 -7.11 -12.35
C GLU A 85 4.95 -6.43 -11.12
N HIS A 86 4.26 -5.39 -10.63
CA HIS A 86 4.72 -4.59 -9.50
C HIS A 86 3.55 -4.13 -8.65
N VAL A 87 3.76 -4.10 -7.34
CA VAL A 87 2.87 -3.42 -6.40
C VAL A 87 3.72 -2.49 -5.55
N LYS A 88 3.30 -1.24 -5.36
CA LYS A 88 3.97 -0.29 -4.47
C LYS A 88 2.95 0.39 -3.58
N LEU A 89 3.36 0.74 -2.36
CA LEU A 89 2.60 1.67 -1.52
C LEU A 89 2.83 3.08 -2.08
N SER A 90 1.85 3.62 -2.80
CA SER A 90 1.97 4.93 -3.44
C SER A 90 1.67 6.08 -2.49
N LYS A 91 0.77 5.84 -1.52
CA LYS A 91 0.41 6.80 -0.48
C LYS A 91 0.09 6.07 0.82
N PHE A 92 0.43 6.69 1.94
CA PHE A 92 -0.03 6.27 3.25
C PHE A 92 -0.33 7.53 4.07
N LYS A 93 -1.59 7.68 4.47
CA LYS A 93 -2.07 8.84 5.22
C LYS A 93 -2.70 8.41 6.53
N ALA A 94 -2.41 9.12 7.60
CA ALA A 94 -3.13 9.03 8.87
C ALA A 94 -3.79 10.36 9.19
N SER A 95 -5.04 10.35 9.64
CA SER A 95 -5.79 11.55 10.05
C SER A 95 -6.45 11.34 11.40
N VAL A 96 -6.43 12.34 12.27
CA VAL A 96 -7.16 12.28 13.54
C VAL A 96 -8.65 12.31 13.26
N LEU A 97 -9.36 11.24 13.64
CA LEU A 97 -10.81 11.12 13.54
C LEU A 97 -11.48 11.58 14.83
N MET A 98 -10.91 11.22 15.99
CA MET A 98 -11.37 11.67 17.29
C MET A 98 -10.20 11.99 18.22
N PRO A 99 -10.32 13.04 19.06
CA PRO A 99 -11.39 14.06 19.01
C PRO A 99 -11.28 14.91 17.74
N ALA A 100 -12.39 15.52 17.27
CA ALA A 100 -12.39 16.28 16.01
C ALA A 100 -11.37 17.44 15.98
N ASN A 101 -11.09 18.01 17.14
CA ASN A 101 -10.10 19.08 17.30
C ASN A 101 -8.71 18.58 17.69
N GLY A 102 -8.49 17.27 17.84
CA GLY A 102 -7.19 16.69 18.16
C GLY A 102 -6.16 16.80 17.03
N ASP A 103 -4.93 16.46 17.36
CA ASP A 103 -3.76 16.48 16.47
C ASP A 103 -2.75 15.38 16.89
N PHE A 104 -1.60 15.33 16.21
CA PHE A 104 -0.54 14.35 16.44
C PHE A 104 0.58 14.82 17.39
N ASP A 105 0.36 15.84 18.23
CA ASP A 105 1.42 16.42 19.06
C ASP A 105 2.05 15.47 20.08
N TYR A 106 1.38 14.36 20.36
CA TYR A 106 1.82 13.29 21.25
C TYR A 106 2.87 12.36 20.62
N VAL A 107 3.16 12.45 19.32
CA VAL A 107 4.11 11.58 18.62
C VAL A 107 5.11 12.37 17.78
N ASP A 108 6.38 12.04 17.91
CA ASP A 108 7.48 12.67 17.17
C ASP A 108 7.76 11.93 15.85
N SER A 109 7.60 10.60 15.84
CA SER A 109 7.84 9.78 14.66
C SER A 109 6.95 8.54 14.64
N ILE A 110 6.54 8.12 13.45
CA ILE A 110 5.74 6.91 13.23
C ILE A 110 6.42 6.08 12.12
N TYR A 111 6.49 4.78 12.33
CA TYR A 111 7.04 3.81 11.39
C TYR A 111 5.96 2.79 11.04
N VAL A 112 5.84 2.46 9.76
CA VAL A 112 4.83 1.56 9.24
C VAL A 112 5.52 0.31 8.70
N PHE A 113 5.05 -0.84 9.15
CA PHE A 113 5.55 -2.14 8.77
C PHE A 113 4.44 -2.97 8.14
N LEU A 114 4.80 -3.79 7.15
CA LEU A 114 3.93 -4.70 6.45
C LEU A 114 4.43 -6.13 6.65
N SER A 115 3.51 -7.03 6.95
CA SER A 115 3.76 -8.47 6.94
C SER A 115 2.61 -9.20 6.27
N ALA A 116 2.85 -10.45 5.90
CA ALA A 116 1.80 -11.35 5.41
C ALA A 116 2.19 -12.79 5.73
N LYS A 117 1.24 -13.72 5.62
CA LYS A 117 1.48 -15.13 5.98
C LYS A 117 2.64 -15.73 5.18
N GLY A 118 3.67 -16.18 5.90
CA GLY A 118 4.87 -16.80 5.33
C GLY A 118 5.87 -15.82 4.72
N LEU A 119 5.70 -14.51 4.91
CA LEU A 119 6.64 -13.48 4.51
C LEU A 119 7.18 -12.73 5.73
N SER A 120 8.42 -12.24 5.63
CA SER A 120 9.02 -11.45 6.70
C SER A 120 8.35 -10.08 6.82
N GLU A 121 8.41 -9.47 8.00
CA GLU A 121 7.96 -8.09 8.16
C GLU A 121 8.98 -7.13 7.54
N ILE A 122 8.49 -6.13 6.80
CA ILE A 122 9.31 -5.08 6.19
C ILE A 122 8.77 -3.70 6.55
N LYS A 123 9.65 -2.71 6.70
CA LYS A 123 9.24 -1.31 6.85
C LYS A 123 8.82 -0.77 5.48
N ILE A 124 7.63 -0.20 5.37
CA ILE A 124 7.06 0.27 4.09
C ILE A 124 6.87 1.78 4.03
N ALA A 125 6.80 2.46 5.19
CA ALA A 125 6.71 3.91 5.26
C ALA A 125 7.17 4.43 6.61
N SER A 126 7.46 5.72 6.68
CA SER A 126 7.69 6.41 7.96
C SER A 126 7.35 7.88 7.87
N LYS A 127 7.07 8.48 9.03
CA LYS A 127 7.14 9.93 9.23
C LYS A 127 8.07 10.22 10.38
N THR A 128 9.03 11.09 10.16
CA THR A 128 9.89 11.63 11.23
C THR A 128 9.64 13.12 11.38
N SER A 129 9.87 13.65 12.59
CA SER A 129 9.66 15.06 12.92
C SER A 129 8.25 15.54 12.55
N VAL A 130 7.24 14.89 13.12
CA VAL A 130 5.84 15.29 12.95
C VAL A 130 5.67 16.75 13.40
N ALA A 131 5.13 17.59 12.52
CA ALA A 131 4.95 19.01 12.81
C ALA A 131 3.86 19.21 13.86
N LYS A 132 4.06 20.18 14.75
CA LYS A 132 3.08 20.52 15.80
C LYS A 132 1.75 21.01 15.21
N GLY A 133 0.64 20.66 15.86
CA GLY A 133 -0.73 20.93 15.43
C GLY A 133 -1.19 20.14 14.21
N SER A 134 -0.41 19.17 13.73
CA SER A 134 -0.78 18.38 12.55
C SER A 134 -1.99 17.51 12.84
N LYS A 135 -3.08 17.70 12.08
CA LYS A 135 -4.29 16.85 12.14
C LYS A 135 -4.22 15.64 11.22
N SER A 136 -3.30 15.68 10.26
CA SER A 136 -3.04 14.59 9.33
C SER A 136 -1.56 14.51 9.01
N ILE A 137 -1.10 13.30 8.70
CA ILE A 137 0.26 12.99 8.34
C ILE A 137 0.25 12.23 7.02
N ASP A 138 0.97 12.75 6.04
CA ASP A 138 1.40 12.00 4.86
C ASP A 138 2.80 11.44 5.12
N PHE A 139 2.93 10.13 4.91
CA PHE A 139 4.13 9.38 5.22
C PHE A 139 5.06 9.28 4.00
N ASP A 140 6.35 9.21 4.28
CA ASP A 140 7.38 8.93 3.28
C ASP A 140 7.35 7.42 3.00
N CYS A 141 6.83 7.03 1.84
CA CYS A 141 6.67 5.64 1.43
C CYS A 141 7.94 5.12 0.75
N ASN A 142 8.34 3.90 1.06
CA ASN A 142 9.47 3.23 0.42
C ASN A 142 9.10 2.78 -1.00
N SER A 143 10.13 2.56 -1.83
CA SER A 143 9.99 2.04 -3.20
C SER A 143 10.00 0.51 -3.29
N ASP A 144 9.69 -0.19 -2.19
CA ASP A 144 9.68 -1.66 -2.14
C ASP A 144 8.63 -2.24 -3.09
N ASN A 145 8.96 -3.34 -3.79
CA ASN A 145 7.97 -4.09 -4.56
C ASN A 145 7.21 -5.05 -3.63
N LEU A 146 5.94 -4.75 -3.41
CA LEU A 146 5.06 -5.44 -2.47
C LEU A 146 4.22 -6.55 -3.14
N LYS A 147 4.54 -6.94 -4.38
CA LYS A 147 3.80 -7.98 -5.13
C LYS A 147 3.53 -9.23 -4.29
N GLU A 148 4.56 -9.80 -3.66
CA GLU A 148 4.41 -11.05 -2.90
C GLU A 148 3.47 -10.92 -1.69
N TYR A 149 3.41 -9.73 -1.08
CA TYR A 149 2.50 -9.43 0.02
C TYR A 149 1.07 -9.25 -0.48
N PHE A 150 0.88 -8.50 -1.57
CA PHE A 150 -0.42 -8.25 -2.18
C PHE A 150 -1.08 -9.55 -2.69
N LEU A 151 -0.28 -10.50 -3.18
CA LEU A 151 -0.76 -11.81 -3.63
C LEU A 151 -1.19 -12.75 -2.48
N LYS A 152 -1.01 -12.36 -1.21
CA LYS A 152 -1.62 -13.07 -0.07
C LYS A 152 -3.02 -12.57 0.19
N ASP A 153 -3.89 -13.43 0.73
CA ASP A 153 -5.29 -13.08 1.04
C ASP A 153 -5.41 -11.87 1.99
N THR A 154 -4.45 -11.73 2.91
CA THR A 154 -4.45 -10.67 3.92
C THR A 154 -3.03 -10.17 4.15
N MET A 155 -2.90 -8.84 4.20
CA MET A 155 -1.72 -8.15 4.69
C MET A 155 -1.99 -7.60 6.08
N TYR A 156 -0.95 -7.56 6.92
CA TYR A 156 -1.01 -7.01 8.26
C TYR A 156 -0.12 -5.77 8.34
N VAL A 157 -0.73 -4.64 8.70
CA VAL A 157 -0.05 -3.37 8.89
C VAL A 157 0.15 -3.14 10.38
N ARG A 158 1.41 -3.01 10.80
CA ARG A 158 1.80 -2.61 12.15
C ARG A 158 2.38 -1.21 12.11
N MET A 159 1.92 -0.36 13.01
CA MET A 159 2.47 1.00 13.16
C MET A 159 3.15 1.10 14.52
N GLY A 160 4.38 1.59 14.55
CA GLY A 160 5.14 1.86 15.77
C GLY A 160 5.44 3.35 15.89
N GLY A 161 5.28 3.92 17.07
CA GLY A 161 5.45 5.35 17.34
C GLY A 161 6.55 5.64 18.36
N LYS A 162 7.18 6.80 18.21
CA LYS A 162 8.00 7.47 19.23
C LYS A 162 7.15 8.55 19.89
N PHE A 163 6.54 8.23 21.02
CA PHE A 163 5.64 9.10 21.75
C PHE A 163 6.41 10.07 22.65
N VAL A 164 5.99 11.33 22.60
CA VAL A 164 6.53 12.46 23.39
C VAL A 164 5.44 13.15 24.23
N GLY A 165 4.19 12.70 24.10
CA GLY A 165 3.08 13.03 24.98
C GLY A 165 2.12 11.85 25.11
N ALA A 166 1.17 11.95 26.04
CA ALA A 166 0.05 11.01 26.10
C ALA A 166 -0.99 11.42 25.05
N PRO A 167 -1.51 10.49 24.24
CA PRO A 167 -2.66 10.76 23.37
C PRO A 167 -3.94 10.97 24.21
N ASP A 168 -4.92 11.70 23.67
CA ASP A 168 -6.21 11.85 24.36
C ASP A 168 -6.90 10.49 24.49
N SER A 169 -7.55 10.25 25.64
CA SER A 169 -8.30 9.02 25.87
C SER A 169 -9.41 8.85 24.83
N GLY A 170 -9.52 7.65 24.23
CA GLY A 170 -10.48 7.37 23.16
C GLY A 170 -10.12 7.99 21.81
N SER A 171 -8.88 8.44 21.64
CA SER A 171 -8.39 8.92 20.34
C SER A 171 -8.51 7.85 19.26
N ARG A 172 -8.95 8.25 18.07
CA ARG A 172 -9.06 7.39 16.90
C ARG A 172 -8.44 8.04 15.69
N LEU A 173 -7.77 7.23 14.88
CA LEU A 173 -7.18 7.63 13.62
C LEU A 173 -7.88 6.93 12.45
N GLU A 174 -8.06 7.68 11.37
CA GLU A 174 -8.36 7.12 10.06
C GLU A 174 -7.03 6.90 9.30
N ILE A 175 -6.79 5.67 8.87
CA ILE A 175 -5.61 5.26 8.12
C ILE A 175 -6.03 4.92 6.69
N LYS A 176 -5.34 5.54 5.72
CA LYS A 176 -5.62 5.41 4.29
C LYS A 176 -4.35 5.04 3.52
N PRO A 177 -4.03 3.75 3.38
CA PRO A 177 -3.02 3.29 2.44
C PRO A 177 -3.58 3.17 1.03
N THR A 178 -2.80 3.59 0.04
CA THR A 178 -3.07 3.39 -1.39
C THR A 178 -1.97 2.52 -1.97
N PHE A 179 -2.36 1.39 -2.56
CA PHE A 179 -1.45 0.51 -3.28
C PHE A 179 -1.63 0.71 -4.78
N ASN A 180 -0.56 1.06 -5.48
CA ASN A 180 -0.53 1.10 -6.92
C ASN A 180 -0.11 -0.27 -7.45
N VAL A 181 -1.01 -0.91 -8.20
CA VAL A 181 -0.82 -2.24 -8.79
C VAL A 181 -0.63 -2.09 -10.29
N LYS A 182 0.50 -2.59 -10.79
CA LYS A 182 0.78 -2.71 -12.22
C LYS A 182 0.69 -4.18 -12.62
N ALA A 183 -0.12 -4.48 -13.63
CA ALA A 183 -0.28 -5.82 -14.14
C ALA A 183 -0.24 -5.85 -15.68
N ASN A 184 0.18 -6.98 -16.24
CA ASN A 184 0.21 -7.26 -17.66
C ASN A 184 -0.68 -8.48 -17.94
N LEU A 185 -1.81 -8.21 -18.60
CA LEU A 185 -2.84 -9.23 -18.82
C LEU A 185 -2.41 -10.30 -19.85
N LEU A 186 -1.41 -10.05 -20.68
CA LEU A 186 -0.90 -11.06 -21.63
C LEU A 186 -0.06 -12.14 -20.94
N LYS A 187 0.55 -11.84 -19.79
CA LYS A 187 1.21 -12.86 -18.96
C LYS A 187 0.21 -13.85 -18.37
N ALA A 188 -1.06 -13.48 -18.27
CA ALA A 188 -2.12 -14.37 -17.81
C ALA A 188 -2.50 -15.45 -18.83
N ALA A 189 -2.26 -15.20 -20.12
CA ALA A 189 -2.73 -16.01 -21.24
C ALA A 189 -1.73 -17.06 -21.75
N LYS A 190 -0.58 -17.20 -21.07
CA LYS A 190 0.45 -18.21 -21.34
C LYS A 190 0.33 -19.38 -20.39
#